data_AF-A0A2G5WSM1-F1
#
_entry.id   AF-A0A2G5WSM1-F1
#
_cell.length_a   1.000
_cell.length_b   1.000
_cell.length_c   1.000
_cell.angle_alpha   90.00
_cell.angle_beta   90.00
_cell.angle_gamma   90.00
#
_symmetry.space_group_name_H-M   'P 1'
#
loop_
_entity.id
_entity.type
_entity.pdbx_description
1 polymer ?
#
loop_
_entity_poly.entity_id
_entity_poly.type
_entity_poly.pdbx_seq_one_letter_code
_entity_poly.pdbx_strand_id
1 'polypeptide(L)'
;MSTFTIKTIEVCEKETEETVRFADEGFSQEPISYLKSNIAEFLFVESPEFDEIKVDSLALEVDDIFKTYMALFGLQGKKKEGEIIRTFIEEKLQHNLHGFSISFSDNEGFWELNIPFDSLKGFDETMSIKDALQLLYEVLGDLHKMRASN
;
A
#
# COMPACT_ATOMS: atom_id res chain seq x y z
N MET A 1 -7.24 4.74 -20.48
CA MET A 1 -6.36 4.10 -19.50
C MET A 1 -5.73 5.24 -18.73
N SER A 2 -6.07 5.39 -17.45
CA SER A 2 -5.39 6.38 -16.60
C SER A 2 -3.96 5.87 -16.39
N THR A 3 -2.97 6.64 -16.77
CA THR A 3 -1.56 6.31 -16.54
C THR A 3 -1.28 6.56 -15.07
N PHE A 4 -0.91 5.52 -14.30
CA PHE A 4 -0.47 5.71 -12.91
C PHE A 4 0.89 6.41 -12.88
N THR A 5 0.96 7.48 -12.09
CA THR A 5 2.13 8.35 -11.98
C THR A 5 2.63 8.36 -10.54
N ILE A 6 3.93 8.11 -10.39
CA ILE A 6 4.62 8.26 -9.11
C ILE A 6 5.15 9.69 -9.07
N LYS A 7 4.77 10.46 -8.04
CA LYS A 7 5.30 11.81 -7.81
C LYS A 7 6.64 11.74 -7.10
N THR A 8 6.71 10.96 -6.02
CA THR A 8 7.92 10.77 -5.21
C THR A 8 7.91 9.37 -4.61
N ILE A 9 9.08 8.75 -4.51
CA ILE A 9 9.32 7.66 -3.56
C ILE A 9 10.45 8.10 -2.64
N GLU A 10 10.19 8.10 -1.34
CA GLU A 10 11.20 8.26 -0.31
C GLU A 10 11.56 6.89 0.23
N VAL A 11 12.86 6.61 0.31
CA VAL A 11 13.36 5.41 0.97
C VAL A 11 13.74 5.83 2.38
N CYS A 12 13.06 5.26 3.36
CA CYS A 12 13.13 5.64 4.75
C CYS A 12 13.63 4.46 5.59
N GLU A 13 14.30 4.75 6.71
CA GLU A 13 14.73 3.74 7.67
C GLU A 13 13.62 3.52 8.71
N LYS A 14 13.34 2.25 9.06
CA LYS A 14 12.19 1.89 9.90
C LYS A 14 12.35 2.26 11.37
N GLU A 15 13.55 2.13 11.94
CA GLU A 15 13.80 2.46 13.35
C GLU A 15 13.73 3.96 13.61
N THR A 16 14.21 4.79 12.67
CA THR A 16 14.33 6.24 12.85
C THR A 16 13.26 7.05 12.12
N GLU A 17 12.54 6.43 11.17
CA GLU A 17 11.60 7.08 10.25
C GLU A 17 12.24 8.19 9.39
N GLU A 18 13.58 8.26 9.34
CA GLU A 18 14.29 9.29 8.57
C GLU A 18 14.38 8.91 7.09
N THR A 19 14.13 9.88 6.21
CA THR A 19 14.37 9.74 4.77
C THR A 19 15.87 9.57 4.50
N VAL A 20 16.26 8.39 4.03
CA VAL A 20 17.65 8.07 3.66
C VAL A 20 17.97 8.59 2.27
N ARG A 21 17.00 8.51 1.34
CA ARG A 21 17.14 9.03 -0.03
C ARG A 21 15.80 9.20 -0.72
N PHE A 22 15.78 10.06 -1.74
CA PHE A 22 14.71 10.14 -2.72
C PHE A 22 15.05 9.23 -3.90
N ALA A 23 14.08 8.42 -4.33
CA ALA A 23 14.20 7.57 -5.50
C ALA A 23 14.24 8.40 -6.79
N ASP A 24 15.06 7.97 -7.75
CA ASP A 24 15.00 8.46 -9.12
C ASP A 24 14.06 7.60 -9.98
N GLU A 25 13.91 7.98 -11.26
CA GLU A 25 13.07 7.22 -12.20
C GLU A 25 13.55 5.77 -12.36
N GLY A 26 14.88 5.54 -12.29
CA GLY A 26 15.48 4.22 -12.40
C GLY A 26 15.09 3.31 -11.24
N PHE A 27 15.09 3.84 -10.02
CA PHE A 27 14.72 3.09 -8.83
C PHE A 27 13.29 2.55 -8.90
N SER A 28 12.34 3.29 -9.48
CA SER A 28 10.97 2.80 -9.66
C SER A 28 10.87 1.56 -10.55
N GLN A 29 11.88 1.31 -11.39
CA GLN A 29 11.97 0.16 -12.29
C GLN A 29 12.71 -1.03 -11.66
N GLU A 30 13.37 -0.83 -10.51
CA GLU A 30 13.98 -1.93 -9.76
C GLU A 30 12.90 -2.91 -9.28
N PRO A 31 13.22 -4.22 -9.16
CA PRO A 31 12.30 -5.20 -8.63
C PRO A 31 11.88 -4.89 -7.18
N ILE A 32 10.62 -5.17 -6.82
CA ILE A 32 10.13 -5.00 -5.45
C ILE A 32 10.89 -5.89 -4.45
N SER A 33 11.58 -6.95 -4.90
CA SER A 33 12.56 -7.73 -4.13
C SER A 33 13.69 -6.90 -3.51
N TYR A 34 13.88 -5.66 -3.96
CA TYR A 34 14.71 -4.67 -3.28
C TYR A 34 14.41 -4.58 -1.78
N LEU A 35 13.13 -4.47 -1.38
CA LEU A 35 12.73 -4.31 0.03
C LEU A 35 13.09 -5.52 0.90
N LYS A 36 13.03 -6.72 0.32
CA LYS A 36 13.41 -7.96 1.03
C LYS A 36 14.92 -8.05 1.25
N SER A 37 15.70 -7.45 0.36
CA SER A 37 17.16 -7.32 0.51
C SER A 37 17.54 -6.21 1.49
N ASN A 38 16.66 -5.23 1.70
CA ASN A 38 16.88 -4.05 2.54
C ASN A 38 15.75 -3.90 3.56
N ILE A 39 15.57 -4.92 4.40
CA ILE A 39 14.38 -5.03 5.25
C ILE A 39 14.26 -3.94 6.33
N ALA A 40 15.37 -3.27 6.67
CA ALA A 40 15.36 -2.11 7.57
C ALA A 40 14.77 -0.85 6.90
N GLU A 41 14.49 -0.91 5.60
CA GLU A 41 13.92 0.20 4.85
C GLU A 41 12.43 -0.01 4.53
N PHE A 42 11.72 1.10 4.36
CA PHE A 42 10.40 1.14 3.74
C PHE A 42 10.37 2.23 2.65
N LEU A 43 9.43 2.09 1.72
CA LEU A 43 9.18 3.08 0.67
C LEU A 43 7.96 3.90 1.04
N PHE A 44 8.11 5.18 1.32
CA PHE A 44 6.99 6.12 1.40
C PHE A 44 6.70 6.67 0.00
N VAL A 45 5.43 6.65 -0.42
CA VAL A 45 5.03 6.88 -1.81
C VAL A 45 4.01 8.00 -1.89
N GLU A 46 4.35 9.02 -2.67
CA GLU A 46 3.40 10.05 -3.07
C GLU A 46 2.95 9.84 -4.52
N SER A 47 1.63 9.83 -4.76
CA SER A 47 1.04 9.77 -6.10
C SER A 47 -0.33 10.46 -6.10
N PRO A 48 -0.59 11.39 -7.04
CA PRO A 48 -1.89 12.05 -7.17
C PRO A 48 -3.05 11.08 -7.32
N GLU A 49 -2.83 9.95 -7.98
CA GLU A 49 -3.84 8.94 -8.23
C GLU A 49 -4.28 8.24 -6.93
N PHE A 50 -3.39 8.06 -5.95
CA PHE A 50 -3.76 7.59 -4.61
C PHE A 50 -4.57 8.66 -3.85
N ASP A 51 -4.20 9.94 -3.95
CA ASP A 51 -4.95 11.05 -3.34
C ASP A 51 -6.39 11.13 -3.89
N GLU A 52 -6.56 10.92 -5.20
CA GLU A 52 -7.87 10.92 -5.87
C GLU A 52 -8.80 9.84 -5.30
N ILE A 53 -8.26 8.66 -4.98
CA ILE A 53 -9.02 7.54 -4.40
C ILE A 53 -9.05 7.53 -2.87
N LYS A 54 -8.57 8.61 -2.24
CA LYS A 54 -8.59 8.85 -0.79
C LYS A 54 -7.65 7.97 0.03
N VAL A 55 -6.57 7.51 -0.60
CA VAL A 55 -5.45 6.83 0.06
C VAL A 55 -4.44 7.88 0.46
N ASP A 56 -3.99 7.82 1.70
CA ASP A 56 -3.06 8.77 2.32
C ASP A 56 -1.91 7.98 2.96
N SER A 57 -0.74 8.59 3.06
CA SER A 57 0.42 8.07 3.80
C SER A 57 0.79 6.62 3.41
N LEU A 58 0.87 6.34 2.11
CA LEU A 58 1.17 5.00 1.60
C LEU A 58 2.64 4.64 1.82
N ALA A 59 2.87 3.54 2.51
CA ALA A 59 4.17 2.90 2.68
C ALA A 59 4.16 1.45 2.18
N LEU A 60 5.24 1.04 1.51
CA LEU A 60 5.54 -0.36 1.21
C LEU A 60 6.74 -0.81 2.02
N GLU A 61 6.62 -1.97 2.67
CA GLU A 61 7.71 -2.55 3.45
C GLU A 61 7.72 -4.08 3.35
N VAL A 62 8.74 -4.71 3.92
CA VAL A 62 8.74 -6.14 4.20
C VAL A 62 8.77 -6.34 5.71
N ASP A 63 7.80 -7.04 6.29
CA ASP A 63 7.72 -7.22 7.74
C ASP A 63 8.90 -8.05 8.27
N ASP A 64 9.40 -7.70 9.46
CA ASP A 64 10.66 -8.25 9.97
C ASP A 64 10.54 -9.70 10.45
N ILE A 65 9.33 -10.16 10.76
CA ILE A 65 9.08 -11.46 11.40
C ILE A 65 8.82 -12.53 10.34
N PHE A 66 7.90 -12.26 9.43
CA PHE A 66 7.38 -13.20 8.44
C PHE A 66 7.90 -12.95 7.03
N LYS A 67 8.61 -11.83 6.81
CA LYS A 67 9.18 -11.44 5.51
C LYS A 67 8.11 -11.28 4.42
N THR A 68 6.92 -10.88 4.84
CA THR A 68 5.74 -10.57 4.03
C THR A 68 5.87 -9.17 3.49
N TYR A 69 5.56 -8.96 2.22
CA TYR A 69 5.43 -7.61 1.69
C TYR A 69 4.15 -6.99 2.22
N MET A 70 4.25 -5.81 2.84
CA MET A 70 3.14 -5.11 3.43
C MET A 70 2.90 -3.78 2.71
N ALA A 71 1.64 -3.43 2.52
CA ALA A 71 1.23 -2.08 2.18
C ALA A 71 0.49 -1.47 3.37
N LEU A 72 1.00 -0.35 3.88
CA LEU A 72 0.47 0.38 5.02
C LEU A 72 -0.06 1.72 4.50
N PHE A 73 -1.30 2.07 4.81
CA PHE A 73 -1.87 3.33 4.35
C PHE A 73 -3.07 3.77 5.18
N GLY A 74 -3.30 5.08 5.18
CA GLY A 74 -4.55 5.70 5.59
C GLY A 74 -5.57 5.66 4.44
N LEU A 75 -6.84 5.42 4.77
CA LEU A 75 -7.95 5.48 3.83
C LEU A 75 -9.06 6.36 4.42
N GLN A 76 -9.27 7.54 3.83
CA GLN A 76 -10.32 8.43 4.32
C GLN A 76 -11.69 7.80 4.12
N GLY A 77 -12.55 7.86 5.13
CA GLY A 77 -13.86 7.21 5.09
C GLY A 77 -14.64 7.35 6.39
N LYS A 78 -15.89 6.87 6.38
CA LYS A 78 -16.73 6.89 7.57
C LYS A 78 -16.57 5.60 8.36
N LYS A 79 -16.66 5.66 9.69
CA LYS A 79 -16.62 4.47 10.58
C LYS A 79 -17.64 3.38 10.22
N LYS A 80 -18.79 3.77 9.65
CA LYS A 80 -19.82 2.82 9.18
C LYS A 80 -19.39 1.97 7.97
N GLU A 81 -18.33 2.35 7.27
CA GLU A 81 -17.85 1.67 6.06
C GLU A 81 -16.92 0.49 6.39
N GLY A 82 -16.59 0.27 7.67
CA GLY A 82 -15.57 -0.69 8.11
C GLY A 82 -15.84 -2.13 7.67
N GLU A 83 -17.09 -2.58 7.76
CA GLU A 83 -17.46 -3.94 7.34
C GLU A 83 -17.28 -4.13 5.82
N ILE A 84 -17.65 -3.11 5.03
CA ILE A 84 -17.52 -3.14 3.57
C ILE A 84 -16.03 -3.12 3.17
N ILE A 85 -15.22 -2.26 3.79
CA ILE A 85 -13.78 -2.18 3.52
C ILE A 85 -13.11 -3.50 3.87
N ARG A 86 -13.39 -4.03 5.07
CA ARG A 86 -12.83 -5.30 5.55
C ARG A 86 -13.18 -6.45 4.59
N THR A 87 -14.47 -6.65 4.30
CA THR A 87 -14.93 -7.76 3.45
C THR A 87 -14.25 -7.72 2.08
N PHE A 88 -14.19 -6.55 1.46
CA PHE A 88 -13.54 -6.38 0.17
C PHE A 88 -12.04 -6.73 0.21
N ILE A 89 -11.30 -6.24 1.22
CA ILE A 89 -9.86 -6.52 1.33
C ILE A 89 -9.64 -8.01 1.59
N GLU A 90 -10.41 -8.63 2.49
CA GLU A 90 -10.29 -10.06 2.79
C GLU A 90 -10.50 -10.94 1.53
N GLU A 91 -11.45 -10.58 0.66
CA GLU A 91 -11.66 -11.24 -0.63
C GLU A 91 -10.46 -11.06 -1.58
N LYS A 92 -9.92 -9.84 -1.69
CA LYS A 92 -8.76 -9.55 -2.55
C LYS A 92 -7.48 -10.23 -2.07
N LEU A 93 -7.34 -10.44 -0.77
CA LEU A 93 -6.26 -11.19 -0.13
C LEU A 93 -6.45 -12.72 -0.21
N GLN A 94 -7.49 -13.21 -0.90
CA GLN A 94 -7.78 -14.64 -1.02
C GLN A 94 -7.94 -15.33 0.35
N HIS A 95 -8.41 -14.57 1.35
CA HIS A 95 -8.48 -14.96 2.77
C HIS A 95 -7.15 -15.33 3.43
N ASN A 96 -6.00 -14.99 2.82
CA ASN A 96 -4.71 -15.01 3.52
C ASN A 96 -4.55 -13.71 4.33
N LEU A 97 -5.03 -13.74 5.56
CA LEU A 97 -5.11 -12.55 6.42
C LEU A 97 -3.90 -12.38 7.35
N HIS A 98 -2.79 -13.08 7.06
CA HIS A 98 -1.60 -12.98 7.90
C HIS A 98 -1.00 -11.57 7.80
N GLY A 99 -0.87 -10.87 8.93
CA GLY A 99 -0.44 -9.47 8.96
C GLY A 99 -1.51 -8.45 8.58
N PHE A 100 -2.71 -8.88 8.15
CA PHE A 100 -3.80 -7.95 7.85
C PHE A 100 -4.35 -7.29 9.12
N SER A 101 -4.37 -5.97 9.14
CA SER A 101 -5.01 -5.17 10.17
C SER A 101 -5.83 -4.03 9.56
N ILE A 102 -6.88 -3.64 10.27
CA ILE A 102 -7.68 -2.45 9.96
C ILE A 102 -8.21 -1.84 11.26
N SER A 103 -7.88 -0.57 11.49
CA SER A 103 -8.34 0.25 12.62
C SER A 103 -8.95 1.56 12.12
N PHE A 104 -9.87 2.16 12.88
CA PHE A 104 -10.41 3.48 12.57
C PHE A 104 -9.84 4.49 13.58
N SER A 105 -9.15 5.52 13.09
CA SER A 105 -8.71 6.65 13.91
C SER A 105 -9.90 7.60 14.12
N ASP A 106 -10.55 7.52 15.29
CA ASP A 106 -11.66 8.41 15.64
C ASP A 106 -11.24 9.89 15.70
N ASN A 107 -9.96 10.16 15.93
CA ASN A 107 -9.42 11.52 16.02
C ASN A 107 -9.22 12.17 14.64
N GLU A 108 -8.82 11.37 13.64
CA GLU A 108 -8.41 11.89 12.34
C GLU A 108 -9.41 11.54 11.22
N GLY A 109 -10.37 10.66 11.50
CA GLY A 109 -11.45 10.34 10.57
C GLY A 109 -11.03 9.50 9.37
N PHE A 110 -9.98 8.69 9.52
CA PHE A 110 -9.53 7.74 8.49
C PHE A 110 -9.37 6.32 9.05
N TRP A 111 -9.36 5.37 8.13
CA TRP A 111 -9.00 3.98 8.41
C TRP A 111 -7.50 3.78 8.24
N GLU A 112 -6.85 3.13 9.17
CA GLU A 112 -5.47 2.64 9.03
C GLU A 112 -5.56 1.19 8.57
N LEU A 113 -4.86 0.86 7.48
CA LEU A 113 -4.81 -0.50 6.96
C LEU A 113 -3.36 -0.94 6.81
N ASN A 114 -3.08 -2.15 7.28
CA ASN A 114 -1.87 -2.88 6.92
C ASN A 114 -2.33 -4.14 6.18
N ILE A 115 -1.95 -4.30 4.92
CA ILE A 115 -2.36 -5.47 4.12
C ILE A 115 -1.14 -6.27 3.69
N PRO A 116 -1.18 -7.63 3.74
CA PRO A 116 -0.16 -8.47 3.15
C PRO A 116 -0.24 -8.37 1.62
N PHE A 117 0.52 -7.43 1.08
CA PHE A 117 0.53 -7.04 -0.32
C PHE A 117 0.89 -8.22 -1.24
N ASP A 118 1.76 -9.11 -0.79
CA ASP A 118 2.14 -10.32 -1.54
C ASP A 118 1.05 -11.38 -1.67
N SER A 119 -0.05 -11.25 -0.91
CA SER A 119 -1.22 -12.13 -1.02
C SER A 119 -2.20 -11.67 -2.10
N LEU A 120 -1.99 -10.49 -2.68
CA LEU A 120 -2.79 -10.01 -3.80
C LEU A 120 -2.52 -10.83 -5.06
N LYS A 121 -3.60 -11.17 -5.76
CA LYS A 121 -3.50 -11.87 -7.04
C LYS A 121 -2.72 -11.03 -8.06
N GLY A 122 -1.66 -11.60 -8.62
CA GLY A 122 -0.82 -10.96 -9.64
C GLY A 122 0.45 -10.33 -9.07
N PHE A 123 0.65 -10.33 -7.75
CA PHE A 123 1.93 -9.99 -7.16
C PHE A 123 3.01 -11.02 -7.54
N ASP A 124 4.20 -10.52 -7.86
CA ASP A 124 5.41 -11.30 -8.10
C ASP A 124 6.62 -10.47 -7.62
N GLU A 125 7.53 -11.05 -6.83
CA GLU A 125 8.65 -10.30 -6.25
C GLU A 125 9.66 -9.77 -7.30
N THR A 126 9.59 -10.26 -8.54
CA THR A 126 10.42 -9.80 -9.66
C THR A 126 9.81 -8.61 -10.41
N MET A 127 8.55 -8.26 -10.14
CA MET A 127 7.91 -7.10 -10.76
C MET A 127 8.56 -5.80 -10.28
N SER A 128 8.52 -4.76 -11.10
CA SER A 128 9.08 -3.46 -10.71
C SER A 128 8.29 -2.85 -9.54
N ILE A 129 8.94 -1.99 -8.74
CA ILE A 129 8.26 -1.20 -7.70
C ILE A 129 7.07 -0.42 -8.29
N LYS A 130 7.23 0.11 -9.51
CA LYS A 130 6.14 0.80 -10.22
C LYS A 130 4.96 -0.13 -10.53
N ASP A 131 5.22 -1.34 -11.03
CA ASP A 131 4.16 -2.30 -11.35
C ASP A 131 3.46 -2.79 -10.07
N ALA A 132 4.21 -2.95 -8.97
CA ALA A 132 3.66 -3.27 -7.66
C ALA A 132 2.69 -2.17 -7.19
N LEU A 133 3.09 -0.90 -7.29
CA LEU A 133 2.23 0.23 -6.96
C LEU A 133 1.00 0.33 -7.87
N GLN A 134 1.15 0.05 -9.17
CA GLN A 134 0.04 -0.04 -10.12
C GLN A 134 -0.97 -1.13 -9.70
N LEU A 135 -0.49 -2.32 -9.32
CA LEU A 135 -1.34 -3.41 -8.82
C LEU A 135 -2.13 -2.98 -7.58
N LEU A 136 -1.46 -2.32 -6.62
CA LEU A 136 -2.13 -1.80 -5.43
C LEU A 136 -3.17 -0.74 -5.79
N TYR A 137 -2.83 0.20 -6.68
CA TYR A 137 -3.74 1.24 -7.15
C TYR A 137 -5.00 0.66 -7.80
N GLU A 138 -4.88 -0.39 -8.62
CA GLU A 138 -6.04 -1.05 -9.22
C GLU A 138 -6.96 -1.67 -8.18
N VAL A 139 -6.40 -2.35 -7.18
CA VAL A 139 -7.15 -2.97 -6.08
C VAL A 139 -7.88 -1.89 -5.25
N LEU A 140 -7.20 -0.80 -4.89
CA LEU A 140 -7.80 0.28 -4.10
C LEU A 140 -8.77 1.14 -4.93
N GLY A 141 -8.55 1.25 -6.24
CA GLY A 141 -9.48 1.90 -7.17
C GLY A 141 -10.81 1.15 -7.28
N ASP A 142 -10.79 -0.18 -7.26
CA ASP A 142 -12.01 -1.00 -7.15
C ASP A 142 -12.75 -0.76 -5.83
N LEU A 143 -12.02 -0.71 -4.70
CA LEU A 143 -12.57 -0.37 -3.39
C LEU A 143 -13.25 1.00 -3.41
N HIS A 144 -12.59 2.00 -3.99
CA HIS A 144 -13.13 3.35 -4.11
C HIS A 144 -14.45 3.39 -4.88
N LYS A 145 -14.51 2.73 -6.04
CA LYS A 145 -15.75 2.65 -6.86
C LYS A 145 -16.89 1.96 -6.11
N MET A 146 -16.58 0.87 -5.41
CA MET A 146 -17.56 0.15 -4.60
C MET A 146 -18.10 1.04 -3.47
N ARG A 147 -17.23 1.80 -2.78
CA ARG A 147 -17.62 2.73 -1.71
C ARG A 147 -18.47 3.90 -2.23
N ALA A 148 -18.17 4.41 -3.43
CA ALA A 148 -18.95 5.49 -4.05
C ALA A 148 -20.35 5.07 -4.51
N SER A 149 -20.59 3.75 -4.66
CA SER A 149 -21.87 3.19 -5.12
C SER A 149 -22.82 2.80 -3.98
N ASN A 150 -22.38 2.91 -2.71
CA ASN A 150 -23.14 2.53 -1.50
C ASN A 150 -23.43 3.77 -0.62
#